data_AF-A0A0D9UXX4-F1
#
_entry.id   AF-A0A0D9UXX4-F1
#
_cell.length_a   1.000
_cell.length_b   1.000
_cell.length_c   1.000
_cell.angle_alpha   90.00
_cell.angle_beta   90.00
_cell.angle_gamma   90.00
#
_symmetry.space_group_name_H-M   'P 1'
#
loop_
_entity.id
_entity.type
_entity.pdbx_description
1 polymer ?
#
loop_
_entity_poly.entity_id
_entity_poly.type
_entity_poly.pdbx_seq_one_letter_code
_entity_poly.pdbx_strand_id
1 'polypeptide(L)'
;MASPPHPLAHAAPVLLLLAILLLAVAAAVFLGLRGRRQREARLPLPEPAAAAEEEISEEGGREKGRRRKARRRQRKGGGGGEGDDAAQQQLLRQRPHFPLASVAGSLQRRINARYDDLAARASQAQPITIHQIHEFIKCLVDARNELQHKSETVERRCRIKKALLSNPYYSRKGNSDRLCEQVHKLEAEHKRLKKDADIYNYLQEEIQKSEPYKMLVEFSVQMEAYEHAPGCPAREMTFEELLAEEKKDPAFWQRVKNQTSTSSK
;
A
#
# COMPACT_ATOMS: atom_id res chain seq x y z
N MET A 1 -12.74 -22.56 -53.03
CA MET A 1 -12.85 -21.15 -52.62
C MET A 1 -12.94 -21.12 -51.11
N ALA A 2 -11.96 -20.50 -50.45
CA ALA A 2 -11.70 -20.63 -49.02
C ALA A 2 -12.55 -19.64 -48.19
N SER A 3 -13.06 -20.12 -47.06
CA SER A 3 -13.82 -19.38 -46.05
C SER A 3 -12.92 -18.42 -45.27
N PRO A 4 -13.38 -17.23 -44.84
CA PRO A 4 -12.57 -16.28 -44.08
C PRO A 4 -12.37 -16.75 -42.62
N PRO A 5 -11.20 -16.46 -42.00
CA PRO A 5 -10.92 -16.85 -40.62
C PRO A 5 -11.61 -15.92 -39.61
N HIS A 6 -12.28 -16.50 -38.62
CA HIS A 6 -12.98 -15.79 -37.55
C HIS A 6 -11.99 -15.19 -36.52
N PRO A 7 -12.07 -13.89 -36.18
CA PRO A 7 -11.18 -13.23 -35.20
C PRO A 7 -11.53 -13.51 -33.73
N LEU A 8 -12.51 -14.37 -33.43
CA LEU A 8 -13.07 -14.54 -32.08
C LEU A 8 -12.30 -15.53 -31.19
N ALA A 9 -11.36 -16.32 -31.73
CA ALA A 9 -10.68 -17.37 -30.98
C ALA A 9 -9.65 -16.88 -29.95
N HIS A 10 -9.17 -15.63 -30.05
CA HIS A 10 -8.15 -15.08 -29.15
C HIS A 10 -8.69 -14.14 -28.06
N ALA A 11 -9.97 -13.75 -28.13
CA ALA A 11 -10.56 -12.81 -27.17
C ALA A 11 -10.98 -13.51 -25.85
N ALA A 12 -11.45 -14.76 -25.93
CA ALA A 12 -11.89 -15.55 -24.77
C ALA A 12 -10.81 -15.76 -23.68
N PRO A 13 -9.54 -16.13 -23.99
CA PRO A 13 -8.52 -16.31 -22.96
C PRO A 13 -8.09 -14.99 -22.30
N VAL A 14 -8.16 -13.86 -23.01
CA VAL A 14 -7.82 -12.53 -22.48
C VAL A 14 -8.89 -12.04 -21.50
N LEU A 15 -10.17 -12.28 -21.82
CA LEU A 15 -11.30 -12.00 -20.92
C LEU A 15 -11.24 -12.86 -19.64
N LEU A 16 -10.87 -14.14 -19.76
CA LEU A 16 -10.70 -15.01 -18.60
C LEU A 16 -9.55 -14.53 -17.67
N LEU A 17 -8.44 -14.08 -18.26
CA LEU A 17 -7.30 -13.53 -17.50
C LEU A 17 -7.67 -12.22 -16.78
N LEU A 18 -8.45 -11.35 -17.42
CA LEU A 18 -8.96 -10.12 -16.81
C LEU A 18 -9.92 -10.41 -15.65
N ALA A 19 -10.82 -11.40 -15.81
CA ALA A 19 -11.75 -11.82 -14.75
C ALA A 19 -11.03 -12.38 -13.52
N ILE A 20 -9.98 -13.19 -13.72
CA ILE A 20 -9.15 -13.72 -12.63
C ILE A 20 -8.41 -12.59 -11.89
N LEU A 21 -7.93 -11.57 -12.63
CA LEU A 21 -7.25 -10.42 -12.04
C LEU A 21 -8.18 -9.60 -11.14
N LEU A 22 -9.43 -9.42 -11.56
CA LEU A 22 -10.46 -8.70 -10.82
C LEU A 22 -10.87 -9.44 -9.53
N LEU A 23 -11.06 -10.76 -9.61
CA LEU A 23 -11.36 -11.60 -8.44
C LEU A 23 -10.24 -11.54 -7.38
N ALA A 24 -8.97 -11.50 -7.80
CA ALA A 24 -7.84 -11.42 -6.88
C ALA A 24 -7.77 -10.08 -6.15
N VAL A 25 -8.09 -8.97 -6.84
CA VAL A 25 -8.13 -7.63 -6.25
C VAL A 25 -9.31 -7.50 -5.28
N ALA A 26 -10.49 -8.00 -5.64
CA ALA A 26 -11.67 -8.00 -4.79
C ALA A 26 -11.44 -8.81 -3.49
N ALA A 27 -10.82 -9.99 -3.59
CA ALA A 27 -10.47 -10.80 -2.42
C ALA A 27 -9.48 -10.09 -1.49
N ALA A 28 -8.48 -9.38 -2.03
CA ALA A 28 -7.50 -8.64 -1.25
C ALA A 28 -8.14 -7.45 -0.50
N VAL A 29 -9.09 -6.75 -1.14
CA VAL A 29 -9.85 -5.67 -0.51
C VAL A 29 -10.77 -6.23 0.58
N PHE A 30 -11.46 -7.33 0.33
CA PHE A 30 -12.38 -7.95 1.28
C PHE A 30 -11.66 -8.49 2.53
N LEU A 31 -10.50 -9.12 2.36
CA LEU A 31 -9.63 -9.57 3.44
C LEU A 31 -9.03 -8.38 4.23
N GLY A 32 -8.65 -7.30 3.54
CA GLY A 32 -8.16 -6.07 4.17
C GLY A 32 -9.21 -5.35 5.02
N LEU A 33 -10.46 -5.31 4.56
CA LEU A 33 -11.58 -4.72 5.28
C LEU A 33 -12.02 -5.58 6.49
N ARG A 34 -11.99 -6.91 6.38
CA ARG A 34 -12.24 -7.83 7.50
C ARG A 34 -11.15 -7.72 8.59
N GLY A 35 -9.89 -7.57 8.20
CA GLY A 35 -8.77 -7.36 9.13
C GLY A 35 -8.86 -6.03 9.90
N ARG A 36 -9.43 -4.97 9.28
CA ARG A 36 -9.71 -3.70 9.96
C ARG A 36 -10.85 -3.82 10.97
N ARG A 37 -11.98 -4.44 10.59
CA ARG A 37 -13.14 -4.62 11.50
C ARG A 37 -12.81 -5.48 12.73
N GLN A 38 -11.94 -6.49 12.62
CA GLN A 38 -11.53 -7.28 13.78
C GLN A 38 -10.55 -6.55 14.73
N ARG A 39 -9.80 -5.56 14.24
CA ARG A 39 -8.91 -4.74 15.08
C ARG A 39 -9.66 -3.67 15.88
N GLU A 40 -10.79 -3.20 15.36
CA GLU A 40 -11.63 -2.19 16.03
C GLU A 40 -12.52 -2.78 17.13
N ALA A 41 -12.85 -4.08 17.06
CA ALA A 41 -13.67 -4.78 18.04
C ALA A 41 -12.90 -5.39 19.24
N ARG A 42 -11.57 -5.24 19.32
CA ARG A 42 -10.72 -5.80 20.40
C ARG A 42 -9.90 -4.74 21.13
N LEU A 43 -10.53 -3.65 21.54
CA LEU A 43 -9.98 -2.76 22.57
C LEU A 43 -10.60 -3.10 23.93
N PRO A 44 -9.87 -3.73 24.87
CA PRO A 44 -10.28 -3.76 26.26
C PRO A 44 -9.99 -2.40 26.90
N LEU A 45 -10.97 -1.93 27.67
CA LEU A 45 -10.96 -0.75 28.52
C LEU A 45 -9.84 -0.85 29.58
N PRO A 46 -9.11 0.23 29.93
CA PRO A 46 -8.09 0.16 30.98
C PRO A 46 -8.69 0.50 32.34
N GLU A 47 -8.57 -0.40 33.31
CA GLU A 47 -8.62 -0.07 34.74
C GLU A 47 -7.20 0.07 35.31
N PRO A 48 -7.03 0.86 36.40
CA PRO A 48 -5.73 1.34 36.86
C PRO A 48 -5.13 0.44 37.94
N ALA A 49 -3.82 0.18 37.89
CA ALA A 49 -2.92 0.25 39.05
C ALA A 49 -1.51 -0.28 38.74
N ALA A 50 -0.59 0.27 39.53
CA ALA A 50 0.60 -0.34 40.10
C ALA A 50 1.95 0.04 39.47
N ALA A 51 2.74 0.66 40.35
CA ALA A 51 4.10 1.10 40.19
C ALA A 51 5.05 -0.04 39.82
N ALA A 52 5.99 0.27 38.94
CA ALA A 52 7.29 -0.37 38.88
C ALA A 52 8.28 0.70 38.43
N GLU A 53 9.09 1.16 39.38
CA GLU A 53 10.30 1.91 39.08
C GLU A 53 11.31 0.94 38.44
N GLU A 54 11.83 1.29 37.28
CA GLU A 54 13.06 0.70 36.74
C GLU A 54 14.03 1.83 36.41
N GLU A 55 15.02 2.00 37.28
CA GLU A 55 16.27 2.67 36.94
C GLU A 55 17.02 1.83 35.90
N ILE A 56 17.48 2.46 34.83
CA ILE A 56 18.47 1.87 33.92
C ILE A 56 19.71 2.76 33.90
N SER A 57 20.76 2.24 34.53
CA SER A 57 22.11 2.78 34.59
C SER A 57 22.77 2.82 33.20
N GLU A 58 23.27 3.99 32.81
CA GLU A 58 24.11 4.19 31.63
C GLU A 58 25.59 3.89 31.97
N GLU A 59 26.04 2.63 31.83
CA GLU A 59 27.48 2.35 31.79
C GLU A 59 27.78 1.15 30.87
N GLY A 60 28.26 1.43 29.65
CA GLY A 60 28.60 0.38 28.68
C GLY A 60 28.86 0.80 27.23
N GLY A 61 29.02 2.10 26.95
CA GLY A 61 29.13 2.62 25.57
C GLY A 61 30.54 2.70 24.97
N ARG A 62 31.60 2.57 25.77
CA ARG A 62 32.98 2.92 25.32
C ARG A 62 33.73 1.79 24.60
N GLU A 63 33.36 0.53 24.79
CA GLU A 63 34.13 -0.60 24.27
C GLU A 63 33.70 -1.06 22.86
N LYS A 64 32.41 -0.93 22.52
CA LYS A 64 31.88 -1.29 21.17
C LYS A 64 32.36 -0.36 20.05
N GLY A 65 32.80 0.87 20.36
CA GLY A 65 33.27 1.85 19.38
C GLY A 65 34.63 1.51 18.75
N ARG A 66 35.53 0.89 19.52
CA ARG A 66 36.90 0.59 19.06
C ARG A 66 36.94 -0.58 18.07
N ARG A 67 36.10 -1.61 18.25
CA ARG A 67 35.98 -2.77 17.34
C ARG A 67 35.49 -2.40 15.93
N ARG A 68 34.59 -1.42 15.79
CA ARG A 68 34.12 -0.93 14.47
C ARG A 68 35.19 -0.14 13.71
N LYS A 69 36.09 0.56 14.41
CA LYS A 69 37.16 1.36 13.78
C LYS A 69 38.30 0.50 13.26
N ALA A 70 38.61 -0.62 13.92
CA ALA A 70 39.60 -1.59 13.46
C ALA A 70 39.17 -2.32 12.17
N ARG A 71 37.90 -2.73 12.09
CA ARG A 71 37.35 -3.43 10.90
C ARG A 71 37.26 -2.55 9.64
N ARG A 72 37.21 -1.22 9.80
CA ARG A 72 37.22 -0.25 8.69
C ARG A 72 38.62 -0.02 8.12
N ARG A 73 39.69 -0.26 8.89
CA ARG A 73 41.07 -0.14 8.40
C ARG A 73 41.51 -1.36 7.59
N GLN A 74 40.98 -2.54 7.88
CA GLN A 74 41.33 -3.79 7.17
C GLN A 74 40.69 -3.92 5.77
N ARG A 75 39.69 -3.08 5.43
CA ARG A 75 39.05 -3.05 4.10
C ARG A 75 39.68 -2.03 3.13
N LYS A 76 40.74 -1.32 3.53
CA LYS A 76 41.38 -0.27 2.71
C LYS A 76 42.67 -0.72 2.01
N GLY A 77 42.95 -2.01 2.00
CA GLY A 77 44.05 -2.62 1.22
C GLY A 77 43.49 -3.73 0.35
N GLY A 78 43.19 -3.41 -0.90
CA GLY A 78 42.60 -4.33 -1.88
C GLY A 78 42.12 -3.53 -3.07
N GLY A 79 43.06 -3.13 -3.93
CA GLY A 79 42.79 -2.37 -5.15
C GLY A 79 42.13 -3.23 -6.23
N GLY A 80 41.39 -2.55 -7.11
CA GLY A 80 40.87 -3.11 -8.35
C GLY A 80 39.35 -3.02 -8.46
N GLY A 81 38.83 -1.87 -8.90
CA GLY A 81 37.40 -1.71 -9.22
C GLY A 81 36.81 -0.29 -9.12
N GLU A 82 37.62 0.78 -9.13
CA GLU A 82 37.12 2.15 -8.92
C GLU A 82 36.47 2.81 -10.16
N GLY A 83 36.45 2.14 -11.32
CA GLY A 83 35.91 2.71 -12.57
C GLY A 83 34.37 2.72 -12.66
N ASP A 84 33.72 1.62 -12.27
CA ASP A 84 32.27 1.45 -12.47
C ASP A 84 31.42 2.05 -11.33
N ASP A 85 31.90 1.96 -10.09
CA ASP A 85 31.17 2.47 -8.92
C ASP A 85 31.14 4.02 -8.88
N ALA A 86 32.20 4.67 -9.37
CA ALA A 86 32.28 6.12 -9.49
C ALA A 86 31.36 6.63 -10.61
N ALA A 87 31.35 5.95 -11.77
CA ALA A 87 30.46 6.28 -12.88
C ALA A 87 28.97 6.05 -12.51
N GLN A 88 28.65 4.97 -11.79
CA GLN A 88 27.31 4.76 -11.25
C GLN A 88 26.93 5.81 -10.21
N GLN A 89 27.82 6.20 -9.29
CA GLN A 89 27.54 7.27 -8.31
C GLN A 89 27.33 8.64 -8.97
N GLN A 90 28.02 8.91 -10.07
CA GLN A 90 27.92 10.17 -10.81
C GLN A 90 26.64 10.23 -11.66
N LEU A 91 26.21 9.11 -12.25
CA LEU A 91 24.88 8.95 -12.88
C LEU A 91 23.74 9.06 -11.87
N LEU A 92 23.90 8.51 -10.66
CA LEU A 92 22.92 8.64 -9.58
C LEU A 92 22.73 10.09 -9.11
N ARG A 93 23.74 10.96 -9.28
CA ARG A 93 23.68 12.38 -8.93
C ARG A 93 22.93 13.26 -9.92
N GLN A 94 22.83 12.84 -11.19
CA GLN A 94 22.12 13.57 -12.24
C GLN A 94 20.69 13.09 -12.45
N ARG A 95 20.29 12.03 -11.75
CA ARG A 95 18.97 11.42 -11.89
C ARG A 95 17.93 12.26 -11.15
N PRO A 96 16.74 12.50 -11.73
CA PRO A 96 15.62 13.05 -10.96
C PRO A 96 15.34 12.11 -9.80
N HIS A 97 15.70 12.52 -8.58
CA HIS A 97 15.35 11.75 -7.40
C HIS A 97 13.84 11.82 -7.22
N PHE A 98 13.20 10.66 -7.03
CA PHE A 98 11.79 10.64 -6.68
C PHE A 98 11.56 11.57 -5.47
N PRO A 99 10.56 12.47 -5.55
CA PRO A 99 10.52 13.69 -4.73
C PRO A 99 10.23 13.48 -3.25
N LEU A 100 10.00 12.25 -2.80
CA LEU A 100 9.74 11.90 -1.40
C LEU A 100 11.06 11.72 -0.63
N ALA A 101 11.52 12.78 0.04
CA ALA A 101 12.82 12.81 0.70
C ALA A 101 12.82 12.14 2.09
N SER A 102 11.67 12.01 2.73
CA SER A 102 11.53 11.45 4.08
C SER A 102 11.28 9.95 4.08
N VAL A 103 11.15 9.31 2.91
CA VAL A 103 11.02 7.86 2.76
C VAL A 103 12.37 7.17 3.00
N ALA A 104 12.36 5.95 3.52
CA ALA A 104 13.57 5.18 3.73
C ALA A 104 14.35 5.00 2.42
N GLY A 105 15.68 5.14 2.48
CA GLY A 105 16.53 5.09 1.29
C GLY A 105 16.45 3.78 0.50
N SER A 106 16.04 2.67 1.14
CA SER A 106 15.75 1.40 0.44
C SER A 106 14.48 1.48 -0.40
N LEU A 107 13.41 2.06 0.15
CA LEU A 107 12.15 2.24 -0.56
C LEU A 107 12.27 3.30 -1.65
N GLN A 108 12.99 4.41 -1.39
CA GLN A 108 13.30 5.40 -2.42
C GLN A 108 14.08 4.79 -3.61
N ARG A 109 15.06 3.92 -3.34
CA ARG A 109 15.76 3.16 -4.39
C ARG A 109 14.83 2.24 -5.17
N ARG A 110 13.92 1.53 -4.50
CA ARG A 110 12.92 0.68 -5.16
C ARG A 110 12.02 1.49 -6.08
N ILE A 111 11.51 2.64 -5.61
CA ILE A 111 10.65 3.52 -6.41
C ILE A 111 11.40 4.01 -7.64
N ASN A 112 12.62 4.54 -7.47
CA ASN A 112 13.46 5.00 -8.58
C ASN A 112 13.71 3.88 -9.59
N ALA A 113 14.09 2.68 -9.13
CA ALA A 113 14.38 1.54 -10.01
C ALA A 113 13.16 1.13 -10.83
N ARG A 114 11.96 1.11 -10.22
CA ARG A 114 10.71 0.80 -10.92
C ARG A 114 10.31 1.89 -11.91
N TYR A 115 10.46 3.16 -11.53
CA TYR A 115 10.19 4.28 -12.43
C TYR A 115 11.09 4.24 -13.67
N ASP A 116 12.40 3.99 -13.49
CA ASP A 116 13.33 3.91 -14.60
C ASP A 116 13.07 2.73 -15.53
N ASP A 117 12.70 1.56 -15.00
CA ASP A 117 12.30 0.41 -15.83
C ASP A 117 11.07 0.75 -16.69
N LEU A 118 10.07 1.45 -16.11
CA LEU A 118 8.91 1.93 -16.86
C LEU A 118 9.30 2.97 -17.93
N ALA A 119 10.15 3.94 -17.57
CA ALA A 119 10.58 5.00 -18.48
C ALA A 119 11.44 4.45 -19.63
N ALA A 120 12.33 3.51 -19.35
CA ALA A 120 13.16 2.85 -20.37
C ALA A 120 12.32 2.02 -21.35
N ARG A 121 11.27 1.37 -20.88
CA ARG A 121 10.34 0.63 -21.74
C ARG A 121 9.50 1.55 -22.60
N ALA A 122 8.99 2.64 -22.01
CA ALA A 122 8.24 3.66 -22.74
C ALA A 122 9.08 4.28 -23.86
N SER A 123 10.36 4.60 -23.59
CA SER A 123 11.25 5.18 -24.60
C SER A 123 11.62 4.20 -25.71
N GLN A 124 11.71 2.91 -25.41
CA GLN A 124 11.95 1.85 -26.39
C GLN A 124 10.68 1.39 -27.13
N ALA A 125 9.54 2.08 -26.94
CA ALA A 125 8.23 1.71 -27.46
C ALA A 125 7.83 0.25 -27.12
N GLN A 126 8.36 -0.29 -26.01
CA GLN A 126 7.99 -1.61 -25.52
C GLN A 126 6.64 -1.55 -24.81
N PRO A 127 5.80 -2.60 -24.94
CA PRO A 127 4.54 -2.66 -24.22
C PRO A 127 4.81 -2.72 -22.72
N ILE A 128 4.21 -1.78 -21.98
CA ILE A 128 4.23 -1.80 -20.52
C ILE A 128 3.15 -2.78 -20.03
N THR A 129 3.56 -3.74 -19.21
CA THR A 129 2.64 -4.74 -18.67
C THR A 129 1.94 -4.23 -17.41
N ILE A 130 0.72 -4.73 -17.18
CA ILE A 130 -0.06 -4.43 -15.97
C ILE A 130 0.72 -4.80 -14.70
N HIS A 131 1.46 -5.91 -14.72
CA HIS A 131 2.26 -6.34 -13.58
C HIS A 131 3.35 -5.32 -13.21
N GLN A 132 4.03 -4.72 -14.20
CA GLN A 132 5.05 -3.68 -13.97
C GLN A 132 4.43 -2.41 -13.36
N ILE A 133 3.27 -1.99 -13.86
CA ILE A 133 2.52 -0.86 -13.31
C ILE A 133 2.09 -1.15 -11.87
N HIS A 134 1.56 -2.35 -11.61
CA HIS A 134 1.14 -2.77 -10.28
C HIS A 134 2.30 -2.77 -9.28
N GLU A 135 3.47 -3.29 -9.66
CA GLU A 135 4.66 -3.27 -8.82
C GLU A 135 5.15 -1.85 -8.51
N PHE A 136 5.04 -0.93 -9.47
CA PHE A 136 5.33 0.49 -9.23
C PHE A 136 4.32 1.13 -8.27
N ILE A 137 3.02 0.94 -8.50
CA ILE A 137 1.94 1.43 -7.62
C ILE A 137 2.12 0.90 -6.20
N LYS A 138 2.46 -0.38 -6.04
CA LYS A 138 2.75 -0.98 -4.74
C LYS A 138 3.86 -0.24 -4.01
N CYS A 139 4.93 0.17 -4.71
CA CYS A 139 5.99 0.97 -4.11
C CYS A 139 5.52 2.37 -3.68
N LEU A 140 4.60 3.00 -4.42
CA LEU A 140 3.99 4.28 -4.04
C LEU A 140 3.07 4.14 -2.82
N VAL A 141 2.30 3.05 -2.74
CA VAL A 141 1.45 2.73 -1.58
C VAL A 141 2.32 2.47 -0.35
N ASP A 142 3.40 1.71 -0.48
CA ASP A 142 4.39 1.51 0.58
C ASP A 142 4.93 2.87 1.08
N ALA A 143 5.25 3.78 0.16
CA ALA A 143 5.78 5.10 0.49
C ALA A 143 4.79 5.94 1.28
N ARG A 144 3.53 5.99 0.83
CA ARG A 144 2.44 6.66 1.54
C ARG A 144 2.28 6.11 2.96
N ASN A 145 2.23 4.79 3.10
CA ASN A 145 2.07 4.14 4.41
C ASN A 145 3.24 4.45 5.35
N GLU A 146 4.47 4.48 4.82
CA GLU A 146 5.66 4.82 5.60
C GLU A 146 5.66 6.29 6.04
N LEU A 147 5.30 7.22 5.15
CA LEU A 147 5.18 8.65 5.45
C LEU A 147 4.09 8.89 6.51
N GLN A 148 2.95 8.23 6.38
CA GLN A 148 1.85 8.30 7.35
C GLN A 148 2.29 7.79 8.74
N HIS A 149 2.93 6.62 8.79
CA HIS A 149 3.43 6.09 10.05
C HIS A 149 4.46 7.03 10.71
N LYS A 150 5.35 7.63 9.90
CA LYS A 150 6.31 8.63 10.37
C LYS A 150 5.63 9.89 10.89
N SER A 151 4.62 10.42 10.21
CA SER A 151 3.90 11.61 10.66
C SER A 151 3.20 11.37 11.99
N GLU A 152 2.50 10.25 12.14
CA GLU A 152 1.83 9.88 13.40
C GLU A 152 2.84 9.75 14.56
N THR A 153 4.00 9.12 14.29
CA THR A 153 5.07 8.96 15.28
C THR A 153 5.68 10.29 15.69
N VAL A 154 6.02 11.15 14.73
CA VAL A 154 6.63 12.47 14.98
C VAL A 154 5.64 13.38 15.71
N GLU A 155 4.37 13.37 15.29
CA GLU A 155 3.32 14.16 15.92
C GLU A 155 3.10 13.73 17.37
N ARG A 156 2.97 12.44 17.64
CA ARG A 156 2.85 11.92 19.01
C ARG A 156 4.04 12.33 19.87
N ARG A 157 5.27 12.19 19.36
CA ARG A 157 6.49 12.60 20.07
C ARG A 157 6.51 14.11 20.34
N CYS A 158 6.07 14.91 19.38
CA CYS A 158 6.01 16.36 19.52
C CYS A 158 4.99 16.76 20.61
N ARG A 159 3.78 16.18 20.57
CA ARG A 159 2.73 16.41 21.58
C ARG A 159 3.22 16.05 23.00
N ILE A 160 3.85 14.89 23.18
CA ILE A 160 4.40 14.46 24.47
C ILE A 160 5.46 15.45 24.97
N LYS A 161 6.42 15.85 24.12
CA LYS A 161 7.49 16.77 24.55
C LYS A 161 6.98 18.17 24.84
N LYS A 162 5.99 18.66 24.09
CA LYS A 162 5.31 19.92 24.41
C LYS A 162 4.58 19.84 25.75
N ALA A 163 3.89 18.74 26.03
CA ALA A 163 3.25 18.53 27.33
C ALA A 163 4.27 18.48 28.48
N LEU A 164 5.44 17.88 28.25
CA LEU A 164 6.55 17.88 29.22
C LEU A 164 7.13 19.29 29.43
N LEU A 165 7.26 20.12 28.39
CA LEU A 165 7.68 21.52 28.52
C LEU A 165 6.69 22.34 29.33
N SER A 166 5.39 22.12 29.11
CA SER A 166 4.33 22.78 29.88
C SER A 166 4.24 22.29 31.34
N ASN A 167 4.96 21.22 31.71
CA ASN A 167 4.94 20.67 33.05
C ASN A 167 5.98 21.40 33.95
N PRO A 168 5.54 22.06 35.04
CA PRO A 168 6.42 22.80 35.94
C PRO A 168 7.55 21.98 36.55
N TYR A 169 7.32 20.68 36.78
CA TYR A 169 8.33 19.76 37.33
C TYR A 169 9.54 19.60 36.40
N TYR A 170 9.29 19.47 35.09
CA TYR A 170 10.35 19.31 34.09
C TYR A 170 11.05 20.63 33.76
N SER A 171 10.35 21.76 33.88
CA SER A 171 10.94 23.10 33.74
C SER A 171 11.95 23.41 34.85
N ARG A 172 11.75 22.91 36.08
CA ARG A 172 12.62 23.20 37.23
C ARG A 172 13.92 22.37 37.23
N LYS A 173 13.96 21.25 36.49
CA LYS A 173 15.09 20.29 36.48
C LYS A 173 16.23 20.66 35.50
N GLY A 174 16.23 21.87 34.93
CA GLY A 174 17.27 22.36 34.01
C GLY A 174 17.26 21.69 32.62
N ASN A 175 16.30 20.80 32.32
CA ASN A 175 16.22 20.07 31.06
C ASN A 175 15.35 20.75 29.99
N SER A 176 14.85 21.96 30.25
CA SER A 176 13.93 22.68 29.37
C SER A 176 14.55 22.98 28.01
N ASP A 177 15.78 23.50 27.97
CA ASP A 177 16.45 23.88 26.72
C ASP A 177 16.65 22.68 25.78
N ARG A 178 17.12 21.56 26.35
CA ARG A 178 17.27 20.31 25.61
C ARG A 178 15.93 19.80 25.06
N LEU A 179 14.85 19.97 25.82
CA LEU A 179 13.52 19.55 25.41
C LEU A 179 12.94 20.47 24.33
N CYS A 180 13.17 21.78 24.42
CA CYS A 180 12.86 22.77 23.37
C CYS A 180 13.57 22.43 22.06
N GLU A 181 14.87 22.15 22.09
CA GLU A 181 15.61 21.73 20.90
C GLU A 181 15.02 20.47 20.27
N GLN A 182 14.61 19.50 21.10
CA GLN A 182 13.98 18.27 20.62
C GLN A 182 12.62 18.53 19.98
N VAL A 183 11.82 19.46 20.52
CA VAL A 183 10.57 19.90 19.90
C VAL A 183 10.84 20.58 18.56
N HIS A 184 11.78 21.51 18.49
CA HIS A 184 12.14 22.19 17.24
C HIS A 184 12.60 21.19 16.15
N LYS A 185 13.38 20.17 16.51
CA LYS A 185 13.80 19.10 15.59
C LYS A 185 12.59 18.31 15.08
N LEU A 186 11.65 17.93 15.95
CA LEU A 186 10.43 17.22 15.57
C LEU A 186 9.51 18.07 14.70
N GLU A 187 9.38 19.36 14.97
CA GLU A 187 8.59 20.28 14.14
C GLU A 187 9.20 20.47 12.76
N ALA A 188 10.53 20.55 12.67
CA ALA A 188 11.23 20.59 11.40
C ALA A 188 11.03 19.29 10.60
N GLU A 189 11.06 18.13 11.26
CA GLU A 189 10.75 16.84 10.66
C GLU A 189 9.30 16.77 10.17
N HIS A 190 8.35 17.21 11.00
CA HIS A 190 6.93 17.27 10.62
C HIS A 190 6.69 18.16 9.39
N LYS A 191 7.36 19.32 9.32
CA LYS A 191 7.32 20.20 8.13
C LYS A 191 7.87 19.51 6.88
N ARG A 192 8.90 18.66 6.99
CA ARG A 192 9.43 17.88 5.85
C ARG A 192 8.44 16.80 5.41
N LEU A 193 7.85 16.07 6.36
CA LEU A 193 6.83 15.07 6.07
C LEU A 193 5.60 15.67 5.40
N LYS A 194 5.20 16.89 5.81
CA LYS A 194 4.11 17.62 5.17
C LYS A 194 4.41 17.92 3.70
N LYS A 195 5.63 18.37 3.38
CA LYS A 195 6.04 18.60 1.98
C LYS A 195 5.95 17.33 1.13
N ASP A 196 6.40 16.20 1.67
CA ASP A 196 6.30 14.92 0.97
C ASP A 196 4.83 14.48 0.76
N ALA A 197 3.96 14.77 1.72
CA ALA A 197 2.52 14.54 1.58
C ALA A 197 1.90 15.44 0.51
N ASP A 198 2.27 16.73 0.48
CA ASP A 198 1.82 17.69 -0.53
C ASP A 198 2.23 17.23 -1.95
N ILE A 199 3.46 16.73 -2.10
CA ILE A 199 3.95 16.14 -3.35
C ILE A 199 3.12 14.92 -3.76
N TYR A 200 2.84 14.01 -2.80
CA TYR A 200 2.03 12.83 -3.09
C TYR A 200 0.62 13.20 -3.54
N ASN A 201 -0.03 14.15 -2.85
CA ASN A 201 -1.36 14.64 -3.19
C ASN A 201 -1.37 15.28 -4.57
N TYR A 202 -0.37 16.09 -4.90
CA TYR A 202 -0.22 16.67 -6.23
C TYR A 202 -0.10 15.58 -7.31
N LEU A 203 0.75 14.58 -7.10
CA LEU A 203 0.90 13.46 -8.05
C LEU A 203 -0.42 12.69 -8.21
N GLN A 204 -1.15 12.49 -7.11
CA GLN A 204 -2.45 11.83 -7.14
C GLN A 204 -3.48 12.64 -7.94
N GLU A 205 -3.56 13.95 -7.71
CA GLU A 205 -4.46 14.85 -8.46
C GLU A 205 -4.13 14.86 -9.95
N GLU A 206 -2.85 14.93 -10.32
CA GLU A 206 -2.42 14.90 -11.72
C GLU A 206 -2.78 13.59 -12.41
N ILE A 207 -2.60 12.45 -11.72
CA ILE A 207 -3.04 11.14 -12.23
C ILE A 207 -4.56 11.13 -12.43
N GLN A 208 -5.33 11.67 -11.48
CA GLN A 208 -6.78 11.72 -11.57
C GLN A 208 -7.31 12.56 -12.73
N LYS A 209 -6.56 13.60 -13.13
CA LYS A 209 -6.90 14.44 -14.29
C LYS A 209 -6.56 13.79 -15.63
N SER A 210 -5.71 12.77 -15.63
CA SER A 210 -5.24 12.13 -16.86
C SER A 210 -6.35 11.36 -17.58
N GLU A 211 -6.39 11.43 -18.92
CA GLU A 211 -7.35 10.70 -19.75
C GLU A 211 -7.35 9.18 -19.51
N PRO A 212 -6.19 8.49 -19.37
CA PRO A 212 -6.17 7.07 -19.07
C PRO A 212 -6.87 6.73 -17.75
N TYR A 213 -6.76 7.59 -16.73
CA TYR A 213 -7.44 7.37 -15.46
C TYR A 213 -8.95 7.54 -15.60
N LYS A 214 -9.42 8.56 -16.32
CA LYS A 214 -10.86 8.76 -16.58
C LYS A 214 -11.46 7.57 -17.32
N MET A 215 -10.80 7.10 -18.38
CA MET A 215 -11.25 5.92 -19.13
C MET A 215 -11.33 4.66 -18.25
N LEU A 216 -10.36 4.46 -17.35
CA LEU A 216 -10.40 3.35 -16.39
C LEU A 216 -11.58 3.46 -15.43
N VAL A 217 -11.89 4.67 -14.95
CA VAL A 217 -13.04 4.91 -14.06
C VAL A 217 -14.35 4.67 -14.82
N GLU A 218 -14.51 5.20 -16.03
CA GLU A 218 -15.70 4.97 -16.85
C GLU A 218 -15.89 3.48 -17.17
N PHE A 219 -14.81 2.77 -17.49
CA PHE A 219 -14.85 1.33 -17.70
C PHE A 219 -15.30 0.57 -16.44
N SER A 220 -14.81 0.98 -15.25
CA SER A 220 -15.26 0.36 -13.99
C SER A 220 -16.75 0.56 -13.72
N VAL A 221 -17.29 1.75 -14.02
CA VAL A 221 -18.73 2.03 -13.90
C VAL A 221 -19.54 1.20 -14.89
N GLN A 222 -19.08 1.08 -16.14
CA GLN A 222 -19.74 0.22 -17.14
C GLN A 222 -19.74 -1.25 -16.73
N MET A 223 -18.64 -1.71 -16.13
CA MET A 223 -18.52 -3.08 -15.65
C MET A 223 -19.42 -3.35 -14.45
N GLU A 224 -19.50 -2.43 -13.49
CA GLU A 224 -20.47 -2.52 -12.38
C GLU A 224 -21.91 -2.55 -12.91
N ALA A 225 -22.24 -1.71 -13.89
CA ALA A 225 -23.57 -1.74 -14.53
C ALA A 225 -23.86 -3.07 -15.25
N TYR A 226 -22.85 -3.67 -15.89
CA TYR A 226 -22.95 -4.99 -16.52
C TYR A 226 -23.11 -6.13 -15.51
N GLU A 227 -22.38 -6.11 -14.39
CA GLU A 227 -22.55 -7.07 -13.29
C GLU A 227 -23.95 -7.01 -12.66
N HIS A 228 -24.55 -5.82 -12.61
CA HIS A 228 -25.89 -5.64 -12.06
C HIS A 228 -27.01 -5.80 -13.10
N ALA A 229 -26.67 -6.06 -14.38
CA ALA A 229 -27.64 -6.17 -15.47
C ALA A 229 -28.44 -7.49 -15.41
N PRO A 230 -29.76 -7.48 -15.70
CA PRO A 230 -30.57 -8.69 -15.76
C PRO A 230 -30.01 -9.70 -16.78
N GLY A 231 -29.80 -10.94 -16.35
CA GLY A 231 -29.26 -12.02 -17.21
C GLY A 231 -27.73 -12.10 -17.26
N CYS A 232 -26.99 -11.24 -16.55
CA CYS A 232 -25.55 -11.41 -16.39
C CYS A 232 -25.25 -12.62 -15.46
N PRO A 233 -24.40 -13.58 -15.88
CA PRO A 233 -24.09 -14.77 -15.09
C PRO A 233 -23.28 -14.45 -13.81
N ALA A 234 -22.69 -13.27 -13.73
CA ALA A 234 -22.00 -12.76 -12.56
C ALA A 234 -22.92 -11.97 -11.61
N ARG A 235 -24.16 -11.67 -12.02
CA ARG A 235 -25.14 -11.00 -11.17
C ARG A 235 -25.55 -11.94 -10.05
N GLU A 236 -25.30 -11.53 -8.81
CA GLU A 236 -25.82 -12.24 -7.64
C GLU A 236 -27.36 -12.16 -7.67
N MET A 237 -28.02 -13.27 -7.97
CA MET A 237 -29.49 -13.35 -7.90
C MET A 237 -29.93 -13.23 -6.45
N THR A 238 -30.94 -12.40 -6.22
CA THR A 238 -31.52 -12.28 -4.88
C THR A 238 -32.32 -13.54 -4.53
N PHE A 239 -32.44 -13.85 -3.24
CA PHE A 239 -33.22 -15.00 -2.78
C PHE A 239 -34.69 -14.94 -3.26
N GLU A 240 -35.27 -13.75 -3.32
CA GLU A 240 -36.63 -13.49 -3.82
C GLU A 240 -36.75 -13.83 -5.32
N GLU A 241 -35.75 -13.49 -6.14
CA GLU A 241 -35.70 -13.79 -7.57
C GLU A 241 -35.54 -15.30 -7.83
N LEU A 242 -34.66 -15.97 -7.06
CA LEU A 242 -34.51 -17.43 -7.12
C LEU A 242 -35.82 -18.16 -6.80
N LEU A 243 -36.53 -17.74 -5.75
CA LEU A 243 -37.85 -18.30 -5.41
C LEU A 243 -38.88 -18.04 -6.50
N ALA A 244 -38.84 -16.88 -7.16
CA ALA A 244 -39.75 -16.57 -8.24
C ALA A 244 -39.48 -17.41 -9.50
N GLU A 245 -38.22 -17.77 -9.76
CA GLU A 245 -37.83 -18.66 -10.85
C GLU A 245 -38.20 -20.12 -10.55
N GLU A 246 -37.95 -20.61 -9.33
CA GLU A 246 -38.35 -21.96 -8.89
C GLU A 246 -39.87 -22.13 -8.84
N LYS A 247 -40.63 -21.10 -8.45
CA LYS A 247 -42.11 -21.10 -8.54
C LYS A 247 -42.62 -21.29 -9.98
N LYS A 248 -41.84 -20.87 -10.98
CA LYS A 248 -42.18 -21.01 -12.40
C LYS A 248 -41.74 -22.35 -12.98
N ASP A 249 -41.04 -23.21 -12.24
CA ASP A 249 -40.65 -24.54 -12.69
C ASP A 249 -41.74 -25.58 -12.39
N PRO A 250 -42.64 -25.90 -13.35
CA PRO A 250 -43.70 -26.86 -13.12
C PRO A 250 -43.15 -28.28 -12.88
N ALA A 251 -41.98 -28.62 -13.41
CA ALA A 251 -41.42 -29.96 -13.26
C ALA A 251 -40.98 -30.22 -11.82
N PHE A 252 -40.42 -29.21 -11.16
CA PHE A 252 -40.10 -29.24 -9.74
C PHE A 252 -41.35 -29.50 -8.88
N TRP A 253 -42.41 -28.70 -9.05
CA TRP A 253 -43.63 -28.79 -8.24
C TRP A 253 -44.47 -30.05 -8.53
N GLN A 254 -44.46 -30.56 -9.75
CA GLN A 254 -45.14 -31.83 -10.08
C GLN A 254 -44.47 -33.03 -9.40
N ARG A 255 -43.13 -33.02 -9.32
CA ARG A 255 -42.37 -34.09 -8.68
C ARG A 255 -42.65 -34.18 -7.16
N VAL A 256 -42.82 -33.04 -6.50
CA VAL A 256 -43.18 -32.97 -5.06
C VAL A 256 -44.59 -33.50 -4.80
N LYS A 257 -45.57 -33.12 -5.63
CA LYS A 257 -46.96 -33.62 -5.52
C LYS A 257 -47.03 -35.15 -5.65
N ASN A 258 -46.29 -35.70 -6.61
CA ASN A 258 -46.26 -37.14 -6.86
C ASN A 258 -45.66 -37.94 -5.70
N GLN A 259 -44.74 -37.35 -4.92
CA GLN A 259 -44.15 -38.00 -3.74
C GLN A 259 -45.10 -37.98 -2.53
N THR A 260 -45.91 -36.92 -2.36
CA THR A 260 -46.91 -36.86 -1.29
C THR A 260 -48.09 -37.81 -1.51
N SER A 261 -48.46 -38.08 -2.76
CA SER A 261 -49.55 -39.01 -3.09
C SER A 261 -49.19 -40.49 -2.85
N THR A 262 -47.91 -40.84 -2.82
CA THR A 262 -47.45 -42.21 -2.53
C THR A 262 -47.20 -42.49 -1.05
N SER A 263 -47.25 -41.46 -0.19
CA SER A 263 -47.01 -41.59 1.26
C SER A 263 -48.30 -41.71 2.10
N SER A 264 -49.48 -41.68 1.46
CA SER A 264 -50.75 -42.06 2.10
C SER A 264 -51.17 -43.45 1.63
N LYS A 265 -50.54 -44.48 2.18
CA LYS A 265 -51.06 -45.85 2.21
C LYS A 265 -50.55 -46.56 3.46
#